data_AF-A0A832ALF7-F1
#
_entry.id   AF-A0A832ALF7-F1
#
_cell.length_a   1.000
_cell.length_b   1.000
_cell.length_c   1.000
_cell.angle_alpha   90.00
_cell.angle_beta   90.00
_cell.angle_gamma   90.00
#
_symmetry.space_group_name_H-M   'P 1'
#
loop_
_entity.id
_entity.type
_entity.pdbx_description
1 polymer ?
#
loop_
_entity_poly.entity_id
_entity_poly.type
_entity_poly.pdbx_seq_one_letter_code
_entity_poly.pdbx_strand_id
1 'polypeptide(L)'
;FSFAVAQALCDAGAPPDIVSSDAHQRSIAGPMFDLPTCMAKLCCLGMPLHDVVAAATVNPARAVGLDSEVGTLAVGSRADIAIWDVEECDRVLTDVYLSQRVAARVLCNRATVAGGVVLEPVDPRPPAPWIGLTRAQRSLFDAPASRTSWASLLPGPEGLPRPALEGPVLA
;
A
#
# COMPACT_ATOMS: atom_id res chain seq x y z
N PHE A 1 -4.45 -1.00 -7.61
CA PHE A 1 -4.40 -0.54 -9.01
C PHE A 1 -3.85 -1.63 -9.91
N SER A 2 -3.87 -1.44 -11.25
CA SER A 2 -3.32 -2.36 -12.27
C SER A 2 -1.88 -2.00 -12.62
N PHE A 3 -0.98 -2.98 -12.68
CA PHE A 3 0.41 -2.76 -13.09
C PHE A 3 0.50 -2.31 -14.55
N ALA A 4 -0.29 -2.91 -15.44
CA ALA A 4 -0.23 -2.57 -16.86
C ALA A 4 -0.59 -1.10 -17.11
N VAL A 5 -1.65 -0.61 -16.45
CA VAL A 5 -2.08 0.79 -16.59
C VAL A 5 -1.06 1.74 -15.95
N ALA A 6 -0.60 1.44 -14.74
CA ALA A 6 0.38 2.29 -14.07
C ALA A 6 1.74 2.33 -14.79
N GLN A 7 2.20 1.21 -15.37
CA GLN A 7 3.42 1.18 -16.17
C GLN A 7 3.27 2.05 -17.42
N ALA A 8 2.14 1.95 -18.13
CA ALA A 8 1.89 2.77 -19.30
C ALA A 8 1.92 4.28 -18.99
N LEU A 9 1.41 4.69 -17.83
CA LEU A 9 1.50 6.06 -17.34
C LEU A 9 2.95 6.49 -17.07
N CYS A 10 3.72 5.65 -16.37
CA CYS A 10 5.15 5.90 -16.14
C CYS A 10 5.94 6.02 -17.45
N ASP A 11 5.73 5.10 -18.40
CA ASP A 11 6.41 5.05 -19.69
C ASP A 11 6.08 6.27 -20.57
N ALA A 12 4.86 6.82 -20.42
CA ALA A 12 4.44 8.06 -21.07
C ALA A 12 5.01 9.32 -20.39
N GLY A 13 5.80 9.20 -19.33
CA GLY A 13 6.34 10.32 -18.56
C GLY A 13 5.29 11.02 -17.69
N ALA A 14 4.19 10.35 -17.38
CA ALA A 14 3.08 10.88 -16.59
C ALA A 14 2.77 9.95 -15.39
N PRO A 15 3.73 9.72 -14.47
CA PRO A 15 3.49 8.91 -13.29
C PRO A 15 2.40 9.53 -12.40
N PRO A 16 1.74 8.75 -11.52
CA PRO A 16 0.69 9.28 -10.65
C PRO A 16 1.21 10.36 -9.69
N ASP A 17 0.52 11.50 -9.62
CA ASP A 17 0.85 12.57 -8.66
C ASP A 17 0.57 12.19 -7.21
N ILE A 18 -0.42 11.31 -6.99
CA ILE A 18 -0.87 10.87 -5.67
C ILE A 18 -0.99 9.35 -5.66
N VAL A 19 -0.51 8.73 -4.58
CA VAL A 19 -0.72 7.31 -4.30
C VAL A 19 -1.63 7.15 -3.09
N SER A 20 -2.58 6.23 -3.20
CA SER A 20 -3.48 5.85 -2.12
C SER A 20 -3.68 4.33 -2.10
N SER A 21 -4.29 3.83 -1.02
CA SER A 21 -4.54 2.41 -0.83
C SER A 21 -5.96 1.97 -1.19
N ASP A 22 -6.96 2.85 -1.10
CA ASP A 22 -8.37 2.40 -1.05
C ASP A 22 -8.56 1.30 0.01
N ALA A 23 -8.16 1.61 1.25
CA ALA A 23 -8.19 0.65 2.35
C ALA A 23 -9.61 0.38 2.87
N HIS A 24 -10.03 -0.87 2.77
CA HIS A 24 -11.28 -1.39 3.31
C HIS A 24 -11.16 -2.88 3.63
N GLN A 25 -12.19 -3.48 4.24
CA GLN A 25 -12.14 -4.85 4.78
C GLN A 25 -11.80 -5.96 3.77
N ARG A 26 -11.90 -5.71 2.46
CA ARG A 26 -11.45 -6.67 1.43
C ARG A 26 -10.02 -6.38 1.01
N SER A 27 -9.70 -5.13 0.70
CA SER A 27 -8.40 -4.75 0.13
C SER A 27 -7.26 -4.90 1.15
N ILE A 28 -7.53 -4.68 2.44
CA ILE A 28 -6.54 -4.85 3.52
C ILE A 28 -6.06 -6.30 3.65
N ALA A 29 -6.89 -7.27 3.30
CA ALA A 29 -6.52 -8.69 3.23
C ALA A 29 -5.87 -9.06 1.87
N GLY A 30 -5.48 -8.07 1.06
CA GLY A 30 -4.85 -8.26 -0.23
C GLY A 30 -5.80 -8.09 -1.43
N PRO A 31 -5.27 -7.80 -2.62
CA PRO A 31 -3.84 -7.65 -2.94
C PRO A 31 -3.22 -6.30 -2.52
N MET A 32 -3.99 -5.40 -1.87
CA MET A 32 -3.49 -4.08 -1.49
C MET A 32 -2.67 -4.08 -0.19
N PHE A 33 -3.19 -4.68 0.89
CA PHE A 33 -2.58 -4.76 2.23
C PHE A 33 -2.44 -3.42 2.96
N ASP A 34 -1.53 -2.57 2.51
CA ASP A 34 -1.20 -1.31 3.17
C ASP A 34 -0.65 -0.27 2.16
N LEU A 35 -0.58 1.00 2.59
CA LEU A 35 -0.04 2.07 1.74
C LEU A 35 1.45 1.86 1.36
N PRO A 36 2.35 1.43 2.27
CA PRO A 36 3.73 1.10 1.92
C PRO A 36 3.84 0.05 0.81
N THR A 37 2.94 -0.93 0.75
CA THR A 37 2.86 -1.92 -0.33
C THR A 37 2.43 -1.28 -1.64
N CYS A 38 1.45 -0.37 -1.64
CA CYS A 38 1.10 0.42 -2.83
C CYS A 38 2.27 1.29 -3.33
N MET A 39 3.03 1.88 -2.42
CA MET A 39 4.22 2.67 -2.73
C MET A 39 5.33 1.80 -3.34
N ALA A 40 5.61 0.63 -2.75
CA ALA A 40 6.57 -0.32 -3.29
C ALA A 40 6.19 -0.80 -4.70
N LYS A 41 4.89 -0.99 -4.97
CA LYS A 41 4.39 -1.29 -6.31
C LYS A 41 4.75 -0.20 -7.33
N LEU A 42 4.61 1.08 -6.99
CA LEU A 42 5.02 2.18 -7.89
C LEU A 42 6.54 2.25 -8.07
N CYS A 43 7.31 2.00 -7.01
CA CYS A 43 8.77 1.89 -7.12
C CYS A 43 9.19 0.80 -8.10
N CYS A 44 8.49 -0.34 -8.12
CA CYS A 44 8.74 -1.43 -9.06
C CYS A 44 8.46 -1.04 -10.52
N LEU A 45 7.60 -0.05 -10.76
CA LEU A 45 7.27 0.44 -12.10
C LEU A 45 8.18 1.60 -12.55
N GLY A 46 9.26 1.86 -11.80
CA GLY A 46 10.28 2.85 -12.16
C GLY A 46 10.11 4.23 -11.51
N MET A 47 9.09 4.44 -10.68
CA MET A 47 8.95 5.71 -9.97
C MET A 47 10.01 5.82 -8.86
N PRO A 48 10.82 6.90 -8.81
CA PRO A 48 11.82 7.08 -7.77
C PRO A 48 11.20 7.12 -6.37
N LEU A 49 11.87 6.56 -5.36
CA LEU A 49 11.35 6.50 -4.00
C LEU A 49 10.95 7.88 -3.44
N HIS A 50 11.74 8.92 -3.72
CA HIS A 50 11.43 10.28 -3.26
C HIS A 50 10.15 10.83 -3.87
N ASP A 51 9.89 10.56 -5.15
CA ASP A 51 8.64 10.94 -5.82
C ASP A 51 7.46 10.16 -5.26
N VAL A 52 7.63 8.86 -4.99
CA VAL A 52 6.59 8.04 -4.36
C VAL A 52 6.26 8.54 -2.96
N VAL A 53 7.27 8.96 -2.19
CA VAL A 53 7.07 9.59 -0.87
C VAL A 53 6.31 10.91 -1.02
N ALA A 54 6.67 11.76 -1.98
CA ALA A 54 5.94 13.01 -2.24
C ALA A 54 4.47 12.75 -2.61
N ALA A 55 4.23 11.73 -3.45
CA ALA A 55 2.89 11.29 -3.86
C ALA A 55 2.04 10.74 -2.69
N ALA A 56 2.66 10.32 -1.59
CA ALA A 56 1.99 9.83 -0.38
C ALA A 56 1.92 10.87 0.75
N THR A 57 2.54 12.05 0.59
CA THR A 57 2.69 13.05 1.66
C THR A 57 2.28 14.45 1.21
N VAL A 58 3.20 15.20 0.61
CA VAL A 58 2.99 16.61 0.27
C VAL A 58 1.95 16.82 -0.83
N ASN A 59 1.89 15.92 -1.82
CA ASN A 59 0.94 16.03 -2.92
C ASN A 59 -0.51 15.83 -2.46
N PRO A 60 -0.87 14.77 -1.71
CA PRO A 60 -2.22 14.65 -1.19
C PRO A 60 -2.55 15.76 -0.18
N ALA A 61 -1.60 16.20 0.66
CA ALA A 61 -1.82 17.34 1.56
C ALA A 61 -2.23 18.61 0.82
N ARG A 62 -1.53 18.95 -0.28
CA ARG A 62 -1.89 20.08 -1.15
C ARG A 62 -3.25 19.90 -1.81
N ALA A 63 -3.52 18.69 -2.32
CA ALA A 63 -4.76 18.40 -3.03
C ALA A 63 -6.02 18.58 -2.15
N VAL A 64 -5.90 18.38 -0.83
CA VAL A 64 -6.99 18.58 0.14
C VAL A 64 -6.89 19.90 0.92
N GLY A 65 -5.94 20.77 0.59
CA GLY A 65 -5.78 22.08 1.23
C GLY A 65 -5.25 22.04 2.67
N LEU A 66 -4.41 21.06 3.01
CA LEU A 66 -3.81 20.87 4.34
C LEU A 66 -2.27 20.98 4.33
N ASP A 67 -1.66 21.47 3.26
CA ASP A 67 -0.20 21.56 3.10
C ASP A 67 0.48 22.61 3.99
N SER A 68 -0.31 23.48 4.63
CA SER A 68 0.15 24.35 5.72
C SER A 68 0.31 23.61 7.05
N GLU A 69 -0.30 22.43 7.21
CA GLU A 69 -0.37 21.70 8.48
C GLU A 69 0.32 20.34 8.44
N VAL A 70 0.25 19.61 7.31
CA VAL A 70 0.73 18.22 7.17
C VAL A 70 1.44 17.96 5.85
N GLY A 71 2.01 16.75 5.70
CA GLY A 71 2.70 16.35 4.48
C GLY A 71 4.12 16.92 4.35
N THR A 72 4.67 17.50 5.42
CA THR A 72 6.01 18.09 5.50
C THR A 72 6.62 17.85 6.88
N LEU A 73 7.96 17.92 6.96
CA LEU A 73 8.74 17.89 8.21
C LEU A 73 9.26 19.27 8.61
N ALA A 74 8.64 20.34 8.09
CA ALA A 74 9.02 21.71 8.38
C ALA A 74 8.70 22.10 9.84
N VAL A 75 9.49 23.00 10.41
CA VAL A 75 9.20 23.56 11.74
C VAL A 75 7.85 24.27 11.71
N GLY A 76 6.98 23.94 12.67
CA GLY A 76 5.64 24.50 12.80
C GLY A 76 4.52 23.64 12.20
N SER A 77 4.83 22.60 11.42
CA SER A 77 3.83 21.63 10.97
C SER A 77 3.44 20.66 12.09
N ARG A 78 2.31 19.97 11.91
CA ARG A 78 1.88 18.91 12.83
C ARG A 78 2.91 17.78 12.82
N ALA A 79 3.22 17.24 14.00
CA ALA A 79 4.17 16.14 14.17
C ALA A 79 3.55 14.78 13.79
N ASP A 80 3.17 14.65 12.52
CA ASP A 80 2.70 13.41 11.89
C ASP A 80 3.86 12.78 11.11
N ILE A 81 4.44 11.70 11.62
CA ILE A 81 5.68 11.11 11.11
C ILE A 81 5.49 9.61 10.92
N ALA A 82 5.86 9.10 9.75
CA ALA A 82 5.98 7.67 9.49
C ALA A 82 7.45 7.29 9.37
N ILE A 83 7.90 6.31 10.16
CA ILE A 83 9.28 5.81 10.16
C ILE A 83 9.27 4.41 9.57
N TRP A 84 9.98 4.22 8.46
CA TRP A 84 10.02 2.96 7.72
C TRP A 84 11.46 2.51 7.47
N ASP A 85 11.67 1.20 7.41
CA ASP A 85 12.85 0.61 6.81
C ASP A 85 12.63 0.37 5.33
N VAL A 86 13.68 0.59 4.53
CA VAL A 86 13.75 0.13 3.14
C VAL A 86 14.46 -1.21 3.15
N GLU A 87 13.69 -2.29 3.02
CA GLU A 87 14.23 -3.65 3.05
C GLU A 87 14.50 -4.13 1.62
N GLU A 88 15.73 -4.58 1.34
CA GLU A 88 16.06 -5.26 0.09
C GLU A 88 15.55 -6.70 0.12
N CYS A 89 14.85 -7.13 -0.93
CA CYS A 89 14.22 -8.44 -1.00
C CYS A 89 13.85 -8.80 -2.45
N ASP A 90 13.45 -10.05 -2.69
CA ASP A 90 12.78 -10.46 -3.93
C ASP A 90 11.30 -10.76 -3.67
N ARG A 91 10.55 -9.75 -3.22
CA ARG A 91 9.14 -9.95 -2.83
C ARG A 91 8.24 -9.87 -4.05
N VAL A 92 7.39 -10.87 -4.22
CA VAL A 92 6.34 -10.82 -5.25
C VAL A 92 5.20 -9.91 -4.79
N LEU A 93 4.95 -8.85 -5.55
CA LEU A 93 3.80 -7.97 -5.38
C LEU A 93 2.75 -8.29 -6.44
N THR A 94 1.49 -8.27 -6.02
CA THR A 94 0.35 -8.64 -6.85
C THR A 94 -0.59 -7.44 -7.04
N ASP A 95 -1.11 -7.23 -8.24
CA ASP A 95 -2.08 -6.18 -8.52
C ASP A 95 -3.54 -6.66 -8.41
N VAL A 96 -4.51 -5.80 -8.75
CA VAL A 96 -5.94 -6.14 -8.65
C VAL A 96 -6.41 -7.17 -9.69
N TYR A 97 -5.63 -7.38 -10.75
CA TYR A 97 -5.86 -8.40 -11.78
C TYR A 97 -5.01 -9.66 -11.56
N LEU A 98 -4.39 -9.79 -10.38
CA LEU A 98 -3.46 -10.86 -10.03
C LEU A 98 -2.18 -10.91 -10.87
N SER A 99 -1.87 -9.84 -11.61
CA SER A 99 -0.57 -9.70 -12.28
C SER A 99 0.51 -9.52 -11.23
N GLN A 100 1.67 -10.13 -11.47
CA GLN A 100 2.77 -10.15 -10.52
C GLN A 100 3.96 -9.31 -11.00
N ARG A 101 4.68 -8.73 -10.04
CA ARG A 101 5.98 -8.09 -10.22
C ARG A 101 6.88 -8.48 -9.06
N VAL A 102 8.18 -8.65 -9.32
CA VAL A 102 9.17 -8.86 -8.26
C VAL A 102 9.70 -7.49 -7.83
N ALA A 103 9.52 -7.16 -6.57
CA ALA A 103 10.02 -5.97 -5.94
C ALA A 103 11.39 -6.24 -5.32
N ALA A 104 12.40 -5.54 -5.81
CA ALA A 104 13.76 -5.57 -5.25
C ALA A 104 13.84 -4.93 -3.84
N ARG A 105 12.84 -4.11 -3.49
CA ARG A 105 12.76 -3.38 -2.23
C ARG A 105 11.32 -3.25 -1.77
N VAL A 106 11.10 -3.25 -0.47
CA VAL A 106 9.81 -2.96 0.16
C VAL A 106 9.98 -1.95 1.30
N LEU A 107 8.88 -1.30 1.65
CA LEU A 107 8.83 -0.34 2.76
C LEU A 107 8.13 -1.03 3.94
N CYS A 108 8.84 -1.14 5.06
CA CYS A 108 8.34 -1.81 6.26
C CYS A 108 8.16 -0.79 7.38
N ASN A 109 6.95 -0.69 7.95
CA ASN A 109 6.68 0.27 9.01
C ASN A 109 7.45 -0.08 10.29
N ARG A 110 8.03 0.92 10.96
CA ARG A 110 8.69 0.78 12.26
C ARG A 110 8.03 1.61 13.34
N ALA A 111 7.55 2.80 13.00
CA ALA A 111 6.75 3.60 13.90
C ALA A 111 5.84 4.56 13.13
N THR A 112 4.76 4.96 13.78
CA THR A 112 3.89 6.04 13.33
C THR A 112 3.71 6.99 14.50
N VAL A 113 3.94 8.27 14.27
CA VAL A 113 3.68 9.36 15.21
C VAL A 113 2.54 10.18 14.64
N ALA A 114 1.52 10.46 15.45
CA ALA A 114 0.41 11.32 15.07
C ALA A 114 0.26 12.42 16.13
N GLY A 115 0.33 13.68 15.72
CA GLY A 115 0.30 14.83 16.63
C GLY A 115 1.36 14.78 17.74
N GLY A 116 2.53 14.20 17.47
CA GLY A 116 3.60 14.03 18.45
C GLY A 116 3.47 12.80 19.37
N VAL A 117 2.43 11.98 19.20
CA VAL A 117 2.21 10.76 19.98
C VAL A 117 2.59 9.53 19.16
N VAL A 118 3.46 8.67 19.69
CA VAL A 118 3.78 7.38 19.07
C VAL A 118 2.57 6.46 19.17
N LEU A 119 2.12 5.93 18.05
CA LEU A 119 1.00 4.99 17.97
C LEU A 119 1.48 3.55 18.16
N GLU A 120 0.78 2.81 19.00
CA GLU A 120 0.97 1.37 19.15
C GLU A 120 0.25 0.58 18.04
N PRO A 121 0.79 -0.57 17.62
CA PRO A 121 0.08 -1.48 16.73
C PRO A 121 -1.21 -1.95 17.41
N VAL A 122 -2.31 -1.92 16.66
CA VAL A 122 -3.63 -2.35 17.15
C VAL A 122 -4.00 -3.65 16.45
N ASP A 123 -4.60 -4.57 17.21
CA ASP A 123 -5.08 -5.83 16.65
C ASP A 123 -6.10 -5.57 15.55
N PRO A 124 -6.03 -6.34 14.44
CA PRO A 124 -6.99 -6.16 13.37
C PRO A 124 -8.40 -6.48 13.84
N ARG A 125 -9.34 -5.61 13.51
CA ARG A 125 -10.75 -5.91 13.73
C ARG A 125 -11.16 -7.06 12.79
N PRO A 126 -11.92 -8.05 13.29
CA PRO A 126 -12.40 -9.13 12.44
C PRO A 126 -13.26 -8.56 11.31
N PRO A 127 -13.20 -9.17 10.11
CA PRO A 127 -14.00 -8.72 8.98
C PRO A 127 -15.48 -8.98 9.27
N ALA A 128 -16.35 -8.13 8.72
CA ALA A 128 -17.78 -8.31 8.83
C ALA A 128 -18.20 -9.64 8.17
N PRO A 129 -19.23 -10.34 8.68
CA PRO A 129 -19.60 -11.68 8.23
C PRO A 129 -19.92 -11.78 6.73
N TRP A 130 -20.40 -10.70 6.12
CA TRP A 130 -20.75 -10.63 4.69
C TRP A 130 -19.56 -10.33 3.77
N ILE A 131 -18.35 -10.17 4.30
CA ILE A 131 -17.15 -9.99 3.48
C ILE A 131 -16.66 -11.35 2.98
N GLY A 132 -16.76 -11.55 1.66
CA GLY A 132 -16.24 -12.72 0.97
C GLY A 132 -14.71 -12.69 0.92
N LEU A 133 -14.06 -13.35 1.87
CA LEU A 133 -12.61 -13.57 1.90
C LEU A 133 -12.26 -15.04 1.64
N THR A 134 -11.08 -15.30 1.10
CA THR A 134 -10.56 -16.67 1.05
C THR A 134 -10.21 -17.17 2.47
N ARG A 135 -9.97 -18.47 2.64
CA ARG A 135 -9.49 -19.02 3.93
C ARG A 135 -8.15 -18.40 4.34
N ALA A 136 -7.22 -18.23 3.40
CA ALA A 136 -5.91 -17.62 3.66
C ALA A 136 -6.03 -16.14 4.05
N GLN A 137 -6.96 -15.40 3.45
CA GLN A 137 -7.22 -14.02 3.84
C GLN A 137 -7.85 -13.90 5.23
N ARG A 138 -8.74 -14.83 5.61
CA ARG A 138 -9.33 -14.83 6.96
C ARG A 138 -8.29 -15.10 8.04
N SER A 139 -7.35 -16.02 7.80
CA SER A 139 -6.31 -16.33 8.80
C SER A 139 -5.36 -15.17 9.10
N LEU A 140 -5.32 -14.12 8.26
CA LEU A 140 -4.56 -12.90 8.57
C LEU A 140 -5.11 -12.17 9.80
N PHE A 141 -6.41 -12.29 10.07
CA PHE A 141 -7.06 -11.65 11.21
C PHE A 141 -6.87 -12.42 12.52
N ASP A 142 -6.33 -13.65 12.46
CA ASP A 142 -5.95 -14.43 13.63
C ASP A 142 -4.52 -14.10 14.10
N ALA A 143 -3.73 -13.40 13.26
CA ALA A 143 -2.39 -12.97 13.60
C ALA A 143 -2.42 -11.74 14.54
N PRO A 144 -1.55 -11.67 15.55
CA PRO A 144 -1.48 -10.51 16.44
C PRO A 144 -1.07 -9.25 15.67
N ALA A 145 -1.40 -8.07 16.22
CA ALA A 145 -0.91 -6.80 15.71
C ALA A 145 0.61 -6.86 15.53
N SER A 146 1.05 -6.58 14.31
CA SER A 146 2.47 -6.55 14.00
C SER A 146 2.75 -5.42 13.01
N ARG A 147 4.00 -4.98 13.00
CA ARG A 147 4.50 -4.02 12.00
C ARG A 147 4.98 -4.70 10.72
N THR A 148 4.83 -6.02 10.65
CA THR A 148 5.08 -6.83 9.47
C THR A 148 3.89 -6.71 8.53
N SER A 149 4.16 -6.41 7.25
CA SER A 149 3.09 -6.33 6.26
C SER A 149 2.38 -7.67 6.10
N TRP A 150 1.05 -7.66 6.02
CA TRP A 150 0.27 -8.87 5.74
C TRP A 150 0.60 -9.50 4.39
N ALA A 151 1.15 -8.71 3.46
CA ALA A 151 1.64 -9.21 2.18
C ALA A 151 2.68 -10.32 2.36
N SER A 152 3.49 -10.30 3.43
CA SER A 152 4.49 -11.35 3.69
C SER A 152 3.93 -12.57 4.42
N LEU A 153 2.68 -12.53 4.89
CA LEU A 153 2.04 -13.63 5.61
C LEU A 153 1.21 -14.53 4.68
N LEU A 154 0.90 -14.07 3.47
CA LEU A 154 0.24 -14.91 2.46
C LEU A 154 1.27 -15.71 1.66
N PRO A 155 0.99 -16.99 1.34
CA PRO A 155 1.92 -17.86 0.63
C PRO A 155 2.16 -17.44 -0.83
N GLY A 156 1.21 -16.73 -1.43
CA GLY A 156 1.25 -16.36 -2.85
C GLY A 156 -0.12 -15.91 -3.39
N PRO A 157 -0.23 -15.66 -4.72
CA PRO A 157 -1.46 -15.18 -5.36
C PRO A 157 -2.63 -16.17 -5.23
N GLU A 158 -2.36 -17.45 -5.01
CA GLU A 158 -3.37 -18.48 -4.72
C GLU A 158 -4.12 -18.24 -3.40
N GLY A 159 -3.54 -17.45 -2.48
CA GLY A 159 -4.21 -16.98 -1.28
C GLY A 159 -5.23 -15.87 -1.54
N LEU A 160 -5.22 -15.25 -2.73
CA LEU A 160 -6.08 -14.13 -3.09
C LEU A 160 -7.32 -14.61 -3.86
N PRO A 161 -8.45 -13.89 -3.76
CA PRO A 161 -9.63 -14.21 -4.53
C PRO A 161 -9.33 -13.98 -6.01
N ARG A 162 -9.70 -14.95 -6.86
CA ARG A 162 -9.71 -14.71 -8.30
C ARG A 162 -10.84 -13.72 -8.59
N PRO A 163 -10.56 -12.56 -9.20
CA PRO A 163 -11.61 -11.65 -9.56
C PRO A 163 -12.56 -12.37 -10.52
N ALA A 164 -13.86 -12.38 -10.22
CA ALA A 164 -14.91 -12.73 -11.17
C ALA A 164 -15.13 -11.56 -12.15
N LEU A 165 -14.04 -10.95 -12.60
CA LEU A 165 -14.03 -9.84 -13.55
C LEU A 165 -13.59 -10.41 -14.88
N GLU A 166 -14.51 -11.02 -15.62
CA GLU A 166 -14.39 -11.07 -17.07
C GLU A 166 -14.56 -9.63 -17.58
N GLY A 167 -13.49 -8.84 -17.49
CA GLY A 167 -13.38 -7.58 -18.22
C GLY A 167 -13.10 -7.89 -19.70
N PRO A 168 -13.47 -7.01 -20.64
CA PRO A 168 -13.15 -7.22 -22.04
C PRO A 168 -11.64 -7.36 -22.21
N VAL A 169 -11.23 -8.39 -22.94
CA VAL A 169 -9.86 -8.50 -23.45
C VAL A 169 -9.68 -7.30 -24.38
N LEU A 170 -8.89 -6.32 -23.96
CA LEU A 170 -8.46 -5.25 -24.85
C LEU A 170 -7.53 -5.89 -25.89
N ALA A 171 -8.05 -6.01 -27.12
CA ALA A 171 -7.35 -6.47 -28.30
C ALA A 171 -6.43 -5.38 -28.85
#